data_AF-A0A2V5UL63-F1
#
_entry.id   AF-A0A2V5UL63-F1
#
_cell.length_a   1.000
_cell.length_b   1.000
_cell.length_c   1.000
_cell.angle_alpha   90.00
_cell.angle_beta   90.00
_cell.angle_gamma   90.00
#
_symmetry.space_group_name_H-M   'P 1'
#
loop_
_entity.id
_entity.type
_entity.pdbx_description
1 polymer ?
#
loop_
_entity_poly.entity_id
_entity_poly.type
_entity_poly.pdbx_seq_one_letter_code
_entity_poly.pdbx_strand_id
1 'polypeptide(L)'
;MIEQDTYWRRDLLKFGERLEKRYRQRKWSARTLYNIEKQVFLSFYIIRKLIESGKADPGVSGFNCAIMKYPIREGAQPSTDPKTFGLTYELFRGSKTALNLKELCNQFIHSFIFSPFTPFKREMFGIYFVSDSHSKTGLYYIRLIKVIEIILSAGRNRLINLNLHKKADGTFRVISH
;
A
#
# COMPACT_ATOMS: atom_id res chain seq x y z
N MET A 1 21.53 0.60 10.08
CA MET A 1 21.43 1.11 11.45
C MET A 1 20.53 2.35 11.43
N ILE A 2 19.46 2.40 12.23
CA ILE A 2 18.74 3.65 12.53
C ILE A 2 19.15 4.05 13.94
N GLU A 3 19.86 5.19 14.05
CA GLU A 3 20.30 5.72 15.35
C GLU A 3 19.19 6.49 16.05
N GLN A 4 18.52 7.40 15.33
CA GLN A 4 17.42 8.22 15.84
C GLN A 4 16.12 7.95 15.07
N ASP A 5 15.26 7.07 15.60
CA ASP A 5 14.02 6.63 14.94
C ASP A 5 12.93 7.71 14.88
N THR A 6 12.99 8.73 15.75
CA THR A 6 12.03 9.84 15.81
C THR A 6 11.88 10.60 14.50
N TYR A 7 12.97 10.89 13.79
CA TYR A 7 12.92 11.59 12.50
C TYR A 7 12.25 10.76 11.41
N TRP A 8 12.61 9.48 11.33
CA TRP A 8 12.04 8.52 10.39
C TRP A 8 10.53 8.35 10.61
N ARG A 9 10.11 8.23 11.88
CA ARG A 9 8.69 8.18 12.25
C ARG A 9 7.94 9.45 11.91
N ARG A 10 8.55 10.62 12.12
CA ARG A 10 7.96 11.90 11.73
C ARG A 10 7.69 11.96 10.24
N ASP A 11 8.57 11.40 9.42
CA ASP A 11 8.36 11.30 7.98
C ASP A 11 7.23 10.33 7.63
N LEU A 12 7.13 9.17 8.29
CA LEU A 12 5.99 8.26 8.14
C LEU A 12 4.65 8.94 8.45
N LEU A 13 4.57 9.70 9.54
CA LEU A 13 3.35 10.43 9.90
C LEU A 13 2.97 11.44 8.80
N LYS A 14 3.94 12.24 8.33
CA LYS A 14 3.73 13.19 7.23
C LYS A 14 3.30 12.50 5.93
N PHE A 15 3.87 11.33 5.62
CA PHE A 15 3.49 10.57 4.42
C PHE A 15 2.07 10.01 4.55
N GLY A 16 1.72 9.43 5.69
CA GLY A 16 0.37 8.93 5.97
C GLY A 16 -0.70 10.02 5.83
N GLU A 17 -0.49 11.18 6.45
CA GLU A 17 -1.40 12.34 6.36
C GLU A 17 -1.54 12.88 4.93
N ARG A 18 -0.45 12.85 4.14
CA ARG A 18 -0.50 13.25 2.72
C ARG A 18 -1.25 12.24 1.85
N LEU A 19 -1.12 10.95 2.14
CA LEU A 19 -1.84 9.88 1.45
C LEU A 19 -3.33 9.90 1.80
N GLU A 20 -3.70 10.24 3.04
CA GLU A 20 -5.10 10.40 3.44
C GLU A 20 -5.86 11.42 2.57
N LYS A 21 -5.20 12.53 2.24
CA LYS A 21 -5.77 13.59 1.38
C LYS A 21 -6.12 13.10 -0.03
N ARG A 22 -5.60 11.95 -0.47
CA ARG A 22 -5.88 11.37 -1.80
C ARG A 22 -7.29 10.85 -1.95
N TYR A 23 -7.99 10.55 -0.86
CA TYR A 23 -9.41 10.22 -0.89
C TYR A 23 -10.29 11.36 -1.39
N ARG A 24 -9.85 12.61 -1.26
CA ARG A 24 -10.60 13.80 -1.68
C ARG A 24 -10.14 14.33 -3.04
N GLN A 25 -9.12 13.71 -3.63
CA GLN A 25 -8.49 14.23 -4.84
C GLN A 25 -9.23 13.79 -6.11
N ARG A 26 -9.62 14.77 -6.92
CA ARG A 26 -10.40 14.54 -8.16
C ARG A 26 -9.57 14.59 -9.45
N LYS A 27 -8.34 15.14 -9.42
CA LYS A 27 -7.47 15.28 -10.61
C LYS A 27 -6.22 14.43 -10.45
N TRP A 28 -5.94 13.54 -11.40
CA TRP A 28 -4.82 12.59 -11.34
C TRP A 28 -3.80 12.89 -12.44
N SER A 29 -2.78 13.69 -12.11
CA SER A 29 -1.64 13.94 -13.00
C SER A 29 -0.54 12.90 -12.82
N ALA A 30 0.29 12.69 -13.83
CA ALA A 30 1.49 11.85 -13.73
C ALA A 30 2.37 12.24 -12.53
N ARG A 31 2.54 13.54 -12.27
CA ARG A 31 3.24 14.06 -11.09
C ARG A 31 2.61 13.60 -9.77
N THR A 32 1.28 13.50 -9.70
CA THR A 32 0.63 13.00 -8.48
C THR A 32 0.89 11.51 -8.29
N LEU A 33 0.73 10.72 -9.36
CA LEU A 33 0.97 9.28 -9.31
C LEU A 33 2.42 8.98 -8.88
N TYR A 34 3.39 9.68 -9.48
CA TYR A 34 4.80 9.62 -9.09
C TYR A 34 5.02 9.96 -7.61
N ASN A 35 4.38 11.02 -7.10
CA ASN A 35 4.52 11.38 -5.69
C ASN A 35 3.92 10.33 -4.74
N ILE A 36 2.84 9.66 -5.14
CA ILE A 36 2.23 8.58 -4.36
C ILE A 36 3.16 7.37 -4.33
N GLU A 37 3.67 6.96 -5.49
CA GLU A 37 4.64 5.88 -5.60
C GLU A 37 5.86 6.14 -4.72
N LYS A 38 6.49 7.32 -4.86
CA LYS A 38 7.63 7.71 -4.02
C LYS A 38 7.31 7.70 -2.53
N GLN A 39 6.14 8.21 -2.13
CA GLN A 39 5.73 8.24 -0.72
C GLN A 39 5.50 6.84 -0.16
N VAL A 40 4.82 5.97 -0.90
CA VAL A 40 4.55 4.60 -0.48
C VAL A 40 5.86 3.81 -0.41
N PHE A 41 6.69 3.87 -1.44
CA PHE A 41 8.01 3.23 -1.47
C PHE A 41 8.86 3.63 -0.27
N LEU A 42 9.07 4.93 -0.05
CA LEU A 42 9.87 5.43 1.07
C LEU A 42 9.27 5.02 2.41
N SER A 43 7.94 5.03 2.54
CA SER A 43 7.30 4.60 3.79
C SER A 43 7.61 3.14 4.10
N PHE A 44 7.42 2.23 3.15
CA PHE A 44 7.70 0.80 3.36
C PHE A 44 9.20 0.51 3.55
N TYR A 45 10.07 1.26 2.88
CA TYR A 45 11.52 1.21 3.15
C TYR A 45 11.83 1.59 4.61
N ILE A 46 11.30 2.72 5.08
CA ILE A 46 11.52 3.18 6.46
C ILE A 46 10.99 2.17 7.48
N ILE A 47 9.77 1.66 7.26
CA ILE A 47 9.16 0.63 8.12
C ILE A 47 10.07 -0.60 8.20
N ARG A 48 10.55 -1.09 7.05
CA ARG A 48 11.48 -2.21 6.99
C ARG A 48 12.74 -1.95 7.83
N LYS A 49 13.35 -0.76 7.69
CA LYS A 49 14.55 -0.38 8.45
C LYS A 49 14.28 -0.25 9.95
N LEU A 50 13.11 0.23 10.36
CA LEU A 50 12.70 0.30 11.78
C LEU A 50 12.55 -1.10 12.38
N ILE A 51 11.95 -2.04 11.64
CA ILE A 51 11.82 -3.44 12.06
C ILE A 51 13.20 -4.09 12.19
N GLU A 52 14.06 -3.96 11.18
CA GLU A 52 15.41 -4.55 11.18
C GLU A 52 16.32 -3.97 12.26
N SER A 53 16.10 -2.72 12.67
CA SER A 53 16.86 -2.07 13.74
C SER A 53 16.28 -2.33 15.13
N GLY A 54 15.25 -3.18 15.26
CA GLY A 54 14.58 -3.47 16.53
C GLY A 54 13.87 -2.26 17.14
N LYS A 55 13.57 -1.23 16.34
CA LYS A 55 12.92 0.01 16.80
C LYS A 55 11.41 -0.05 16.66
N ALA A 56 10.86 -0.93 15.83
CA ALA A 56 9.41 -1.09 15.72
C ALA A 56 8.83 -1.82 16.94
N ASP A 57 7.70 -1.32 17.44
CA ASP A 57 6.87 -2.00 18.44
C ASP A 57 6.58 -3.47 18.02
N PRO A 58 6.59 -4.44 18.96
CA PRO A 58 6.30 -5.84 18.64
C PRO A 58 4.95 -6.06 17.98
N GLY A 59 3.91 -5.34 18.38
CA GLY A 59 2.58 -5.41 17.76
C GLY A 59 2.58 -4.89 16.33
N VAL A 60 3.33 -3.82 16.06
CA VAL A 60 3.52 -3.30 14.70
C VAL A 60 4.34 -4.26 13.84
N SER A 61 5.49 -4.73 14.33
CA SER A 61 6.38 -5.59 13.54
C SER A 61 5.82 -6.99 13.29
N GLY A 62 4.99 -7.51 14.21
CA GLY A 62 4.24 -8.76 14.08
C GLY A 62 2.91 -8.63 13.31
N PHE A 63 2.59 -7.45 12.78
CA PHE A 63 1.33 -7.22 12.08
C PHE A 63 1.21 -8.07 10.79
N ASN A 64 0.06 -8.73 10.64
CA ASN A 64 -0.33 -9.46 9.43
C ASN A 64 -1.39 -8.70 8.66
N CYS A 65 -1.10 -8.36 7.41
CA CYS A 65 -1.99 -7.64 6.53
C CYS A 65 -2.80 -8.60 5.66
N ALA A 66 -4.11 -8.67 5.89
CA ALA A 66 -5.03 -9.31 4.96
C ALA A 66 -5.11 -8.50 3.65
N ILE A 67 -4.86 -9.15 2.52
CA ILE A 67 -4.85 -8.55 1.18
C ILE A 67 -5.53 -9.48 0.17
N MET A 68 -5.86 -8.97 -1.00
CA MET A 68 -6.33 -9.79 -2.12
C MET A 68 -5.13 -10.20 -2.98
N LYS A 69 -5.09 -11.45 -3.43
CA LYS A 69 -4.17 -11.97 -4.45
C LYS A 69 -4.99 -12.45 -5.64
N TYR A 70 -4.58 -12.06 -6.84
CA TYR A 70 -5.14 -12.52 -8.11
C TYR A 70 -4.11 -13.40 -8.80
N PRO A 71 -4.38 -14.70 -9.05
CA PRO A 71 -3.39 -15.57 -9.68
C PRO A 71 -3.09 -15.13 -11.11
N ILE A 72 -1.89 -15.42 -11.58
CA ILE A 72 -1.54 -15.23 -13.00
C ILE A 72 -2.36 -16.21 -13.86
N ARG A 73 -2.72 -15.82 -15.08
CA ARG A 73 -3.31 -16.71 -16.07
C ARG A 73 -2.26 -17.64 -16.64
N GLU A 74 -2.66 -18.85 -17.00
CA GLU A 74 -1.77 -19.82 -17.64
C GLU A 74 -1.19 -19.26 -18.94
N GLY A 75 0.12 -19.42 -19.14
CA GLY A 75 0.85 -18.92 -20.31
C GLY A 75 1.06 -17.39 -20.37
N ALA A 76 0.43 -16.61 -19.50
CA ALA A 76 0.55 -15.15 -19.51
C ALA A 76 1.92 -14.69 -18.97
N GLN A 77 2.39 -13.54 -19.48
CA GLN A 77 3.58 -12.87 -18.98
C GLN A 77 3.20 -11.59 -18.20
N PRO A 78 3.82 -11.35 -17.04
CA PRO A 78 3.63 -10.10 -16.29
C PRO A 78 3.96 -8.87 -17.13
N SER A 79 3.13 -7.84 -17.01
CA SER A 79 3.33 -6.54 -17.65
C SER A 79 3.04 -5.43 -16.65
N THR A 80 3.73 -4.30 -16.79
CA THR A 80 3.50 -3.11 -15.96
C THR A 80 2.36 -2.24 -16.47
N ASP A 81 1.85 -2.47 -17.70
CA ASP A 81 0.70 -1.74 -18.24
C ASP A 81 -0.61 -2.20 -17.57
N PRO A 82 -1.29 -1.33 -16.77
CA PRO A 82 -2.51 -1.70 -16.07
C PRO A 82 -3.65 -2.13 -17.00
N LYS A 83 -3.64 -1.70 -18.27
CA LYS A 83 -4.66 -2.13 -19.27
C LYS A 83 -4.60 -3.62 -19.56
N THR A 84 -3.44 -4.23 -19.36
CA THR A 84 -3.20 -5.65 -19.62
C THR A 84 -3.53 -6.56 -18.44
N PHE A 85 -3.77 -6.00 -17.24
CA PHE A 85 -3.94 -6.81 -16.03
C PHE A 85 -5.09 -7.82 -16.13
N GLY A 86 -6.19 -7.49 -16.81
CA GLY A 86 -7.30 -8.43 -17.03
C GLY A 86 -6.95 -9.61 -17.94
N LEU A 87 -5.95 -9.44 -18.82
CA LEU A 87 -5.40 -10.46 -19.71
C LEU A 87 -4.26 -11.25 -19.05
N THR A 88 -3.60 -10.67 -18.05
CA THR A 88 -2.47 -11.31 -17.36
C THR A 88 -2.88 -12.04 -16.09
N TYR A 89 -3.85 -11.52 -15.34
CA TYR A 89 -4.27 -12.02 -14.03
C TYR A 89 -5.77 -12.34 -13.99
N GLU A 90 -6.15 -13.34 -13.20
CA GLU A 90 -7.55 -13.71 -12.97
C GLU A 90 -8.22 -12.74 -11.98
N LEU A 91 -8.52 -11.51 -12.41
CA LEU A 91 -9.07 -10.46 -11.55
C LEU A 91 -10.44 -10.78 -10.92
N PHE A 92 -11.16 -11.79 -11.45
CA PHE A 92 -12.43 -12.28 -10.91
C PHE A 92 -12.29 -13.50 -9.99
N ARG A 93 -11.09 -14.12 -9.91
CA ARG A 93 -10.81 -15.26 -9.04
C ARG A 93 -9.82 -14.89 -7.92
N GLY A 94 -9.92 -13.66 -7.44
CA GLY A 94 -9.09 -13.18 -6.34
C GLY A 94 -9.39 -13.94 -5.05
N SER A 95 -8.34 -14.30 -4.31
CA SER A 95 -8.46 -14.92 -2.99
C SER A 95 -7.87 -14.00 -1.91
N LYS A 96 -8.39 -14.12 -0.68
CA LYS A 96 -7.79 -13.47 0.47
C LYS A 96 -6.52 -14.23 0.86
N THR A 97 -5.46 -13.49 1.12
CA THR A 97 -4.24 -14.00 1.72
C THR A 97 -3.76 -13.02 2.79
N ALA A 98 -2.76 -13.42 3.57
CA ALA A 98 -2.09 -12.56 4.52
C ALA A 98 -0.60 -12.47 4.19
N LEU A 99 -0.05 -11.25 4.24
CA LEU A 99 1.39 -11.03 4.26
C LEU A 99 1.76 -10.45 5.62
N ASN A 100 2.82 -10.96 6.23
CA ASN A 100 3.39 -10.28 7.38
C ASN A 100 4.01 -8.94 6.95
N LEU A 101 4.20 -8.02 7.90
CA LEU A 101 4.65 -6.67 7.57
C LEU A 101 6.02 -6.67 6.84
N LYS A 102 6.92 -7.61 7.17
CA LYS A 102 8.22 -7.75 6.51
C LYS A 102 8.09 -8.15 5.04
N GLU A 103 7.22 -9.11 4.72
CA GLU A 103 6.89 -9.53 3.36
C GLU A 103 6.23 -8.40 2.58
N LEU A 104 5.27 -7.71 3.19
CA LEU A 104 4.59 -6.59 2.56
C LEU A 104 5.58 -5.45 2.23
N CYS A 105 6.50 -5.14 3.14
CA CYS A 105 7.59 -4.19 2.85
C CYS A 105 8.39 -4.63 1.63
N ASN A 106 8.80 -5.90 1.57
CA ASN A 106 9.57 -6.42 0.44
C ASN A 106 8.81 -6.31 -0.89
N GLN A 107 7.50 -6.55 -0.88
CA GLN A 107 6.67 -6.40 -2.09
C GLN A 107 6.66 -4.96 -2.64
N PHE A 108 6.65 -3.96 -1.76
CA PHE A 108 6.70 -2.54 -2.17
C PHE A 108 8.11 -2.05 -2.52
N ILE A 109 9.14 -2.49 -1.78
CA ILE A 109 10.52 -2.07 -2.02
C ILE A 109 11.06 -2.67 -3.33
N HIS A 110 10.63 -3.88 -3.68
CA HIS A 110 11.05 -4.58 -4.89
C HIS A 110 9.94 -4.66 -5.94
N SER A 111 8.99 -3.71 -5.91
CA SER A 111 7.81 -3.75 -6.78
C SER A 111 8.22 -3.72 -8.25
N PHE A 112 7.82 -4.75 -9.00
CA PHE A 112 7.83 -4.74 -10.46
C PHE A 112 6.57 -4.06 -10.99
N ILE A 113 5.43 -4.34 -10.37
CA ILE A 113 4.18 -3.60 -10.61
C ILE A 113 3.88 -2.74 -9.40
N PHE A 114 3.63 -1.45 -9.63
CA PHE A 114 3.01 -0.53 -8.71
C PHE A 114 1.99 0.31 -9.48
N SER A 115 0.70 0.08 -9.23
CA SER A 115 -0.37 0.71 -10.00
C SER A 115 -1.50 1.20 -9.11
N PRO A 116 -1.56 2.52 -8.82
CA PRO A 116 -2.69 3.14 -8.13
C PRO A 116 -4.01 2.88 -8.85
N PHE A 117 -4.97 2.28 -8.15
CA PHE A 117 -6.29 1.99 -8.69
C PHE A 117 -7.23 3.18 -8.48
N THR A 118 -7.56 3.86 -9.57
CA THR A 118 -8.41 5.06 -9.62
C THR A 118 -9.65 4.86 -10.50
N PRO A 119 -10.62 4.02 -10.08
CA PRO A 119 -11.84 3.79 -10.85
C PRO A 119 -12.56 5.11 -11.15
N PHE A 120 -12.99 5.24 -12.40
CA PHE A 120 -13.63 6.45 -12.94
C PHE A 120 -12.83 7.75 -12.77
N LYS A 121 -11.52 7.65 -12.49
CA LYS A 121 -10.61 8.79 -12.23
C LYS A 121 -11.06 9.72 -11.09
N ARG A 122 -11.97 9.27 -10.22
CA ARG A 122 -12.54 10.13 -9.16
C ARG A 122 -11.79 10.04 -7.85
N GLU A 123 -11.37 8.86 -7.44
CA GLU A 123 -10.71 8.59 -6.15
C GLU A 123 -9.77 7.40 -6.28
N MET A 124 -8.74 7.36 -5.44
CA MET A 124 -7.86 6.20 -5.33
C MET A 124 -8.39 5.28 -4.23
N PHE A 125 -8.78 4.07 -4.62
CA PHE A 125 -9.30 3.08 -3.68
C PHE A 125 -8.21 2.16 -3.14
N GLY A 126 -7.14 1.96 -3.92
CA GLY A 126 -6.08 1.03 -3.57
C GLY A 126 -4.93 1.05 -4.54
N ILE A 127 -4.08 0.04 -4.40
CA ILE A 127 -2.87 -0.16 -5.19
C ILE A 127 -2.84 -1.62 -5.60
N TYR A 128 -2.68 -1.86 -6.90
CA TYR A 128 -2.19 -3.14 -7.41
C TYR A 128 -0.68 -3.15 -7.35
N PHE A 129 -0.10 -4.21 -6.77
CA PHE A 129 1.34 -4.29 -6.60
C PHE A 129 1.82 -5.73 -6.58
N VAL A 130 3.07 -5.95 -6.99
CA VAL A 130 3.78 -7.21 -6.77
C VAL A 130 5.28 -6.99 -7.01
N SER A 131 6.13 -7.68 -6.26
CA SER A 131 7.56 -7.72 -6.55
C SER A 131 7.88 -8.50 -7.82
N ASP A 132 9.05 -8.26 -8.40
CA ASP A 132 9.51 -9.00 -9.58
C ASP A 132 9.47 -10.52 -9.37
N SER A 133 10.05 -10.98 -8.25
CA SER A 133 10.09 -12.40 -7.86
C SER A 133 8.72 -13.08 -7.68
N HIS A 134 7.65 -12.30 -7.47
CA HIS A 134 6.31 -12.82 -7.25
C HIS A 134 5.35 -12.55 -8.41
N SER A 135 5.77 -11.73 -9.39
CA SER A 135 4.94 -11.25 -10.50
C SER A 135 4.37 -12.39 -11.35
N LYS A 136 5.13 -13.50 -11.46
CA LYS A 136 4.75 -14.74 -12.15
C LYS A 136 3.83 -15.66 -11.34
N THR A 137 3.48 -15.30 -10.10
CA THR A 137 2.57 -16.11 -9.25
C THR A 137 1.22 -15.43 -9.03
N GLY A 138 1.16 -14.11 -9.15
CA GLY A 138 -0.07 -13.35 -9.01
C GLY A 138 0.18 -11.87 -8.77
N LEU A 139 -0.92 -11.11 -8.68
CA LEU A 139 -0.94 -9.69 -8.44
C LEU A 139 -1.66 -9.42 -7.10
N TYR A 140 -1.06 -8.61 -6.23
CA TYR A 140 -1.71 -8.22 -4.99
C TYR A 140 -2.53 -6.95 -5.17
N TYR A 141 -3.57 -6.81 -4.35
CA TYR A 141 -4.31 -5.57 -4.18
C TYR A 141 -4.49 -5.24 -2.71
N ILE A 142 -4.18 -4.00 -2.35
CA ILE A 142 -4.38 -3.44 -1.02
C ILE A 142 -5.15 -2.13 -1.12
N ARG A 143 -6.13 -1.94 -0.22
CA ARG A 143 -6.87 -0.68 -0.12
C ARG A 143 -5.95 0.42 0.42
N LEU A 144 -6.12 1.65 -0.10
CA LEU A 144 -5.29 2.79 0.31
C LEU A 144 -5.40 3.07 1.82
N ILE A 145 -6.57 2.88 2.42
CA ILE A 145 -6.78 3.08 3.86
C ILE A 145 -5.91 2.15 4.69
N LYS A 146 -5.71 0.92 4.22
CA LYS A 146 -4.88 -0.05 4.90
C LYS A 146 -3.40 0.31 4.77
N VAL A 147 -2.99 0.84 3.62
CA VAL A 147 -1.63 1.41 3.44
C VAL A 147 -1.41 2.56 4.43
N ILE A 148 -2.34 3.52 4.51
CA ILE A 148 -2.25 4.65 5.45
C ILE A 148 -2.21 4.17 6.89
N GLU A 149 -3.06 3.19 7.25
CA GLU A 149 -3.12 2.62 8.59
C GLU A 149 -1.78 1.99 8.99
N ILE A 150 -1.14 1.23 8.11
CA ILE A 150 0.18 0.62 8.36
C ILE A 150 1.25 1.70 8.55
N ILE A 151 1.26 2.71 7.67
CA ILE A 151 2.23 3.82 7.72
C ILE A 151 2.09 4.60 9.01
N LEU A 152 0.86 4.97 9.39
CA LEU A 152 0.59 5.70 10.62
C LEU A 152 0.81 4.84 11.87
N SER A 153 0.54 3.53 11.82
CA SER A 153 0.84 2.62 12.93
C SER A 153 2.34 2.58 13.21
N ALA A 154 3.16 2.45 12.16
CA ALA A 154 4.61 2.48 12.30
C ALA A 154 5.15 3.85 12.73
N GLY A 155 4.59 4.94 12.20
CA GLY A 155 4.92 6.30 12.63
C GLY A 155 4.59 6.57 14.10
N ARG A 156 3.45 6.07 14.59
CA ARG A 156 3.03 6.19 16.00
C ARG A 156 3.64 5.14 16.92
N ASN A 157 4.37 4.17 16.36
CA ASN A 157 4.88 2.99 17.06
C ASN A 157 3.83 2.19 17.84
N ARG A 158 2.61 2.11 17.31
CA ARG A 158 1.52 1.31 17.87
C ARG A 158 0.51 1.00 16.78
N LEU A 159 -0.17 -0.14 16.87
CA LEU A 159 -1.26 -0.45 15.95
C LEU A 159 -2.39 0.56 16.10
N ILE A 160 -2.88 1.05 14.96
CA ILE A 160 -4.11 1.83 14.87
C ILE A 160 -5.04 1.19 13.86
N ASN A 161 -6.33 1.48 13.96
CA ASN A 161 -7.30 1.05 12.95
C ASN A 161 -7.96 2.28 12.33
N LEU A 162 -8.06 2.28 11.01
CA LEU A 162 -8.70 3.34 10.25
C LEU A 162 -9.93 2.80 9.54
N ASN A 163 -11.03 3.54 9.64
CA ASN A 163 -12.27 3.26 8.92
C ASN A 163 -12.54 4.35 7.87
N LEU A 164 -13.03 3.92 6.71
CA LEU A 164 -13.40 4.82 5.62
C LEU A 164 -14.90 5.05 5.68
N HIS A 165 -15.33 6.25 6.07
CA HIS A 165 -16.73 6.63 6.09
C HIS A 165 -17.09 7.39 4.81
N LYS A 166 -18.09 6.91 4.08
CA LYS A 166 -18.69 7.62 2.96
C LYS A 166 -19.73 8.62 3.49
N LYS A 167 -19.57 9.89 3.16
CA LYS A 167 -20.51 10.97 3.50
C LYS A 167 -21.69 11.00 2.52
N ALA A 168 -22.75 11.70 2.92
CA ALA A 168 -23.94 11.92 2.09
C ALA A 168 -23.64 12.60 0.74
N ASP A 169 -22.62 13.46 0.68
CA ASP A 169 -22.13 14.11 -0.54
C ASP A 169 -21.29 13.19 -1.45
N GLY A 170 -21.16 11.91 -1.08
CA GLY A 170 -20.38 10.91 -1.80
C GLY A 170 -18.87 10.99 -1.59
N THR A 171 -18.37 11.92 -0.77
CA THR A 171 -16.94 12.00 -0.39
C THR A 171 -16.59 11.03 0.74
N PHE A 172 -15.32 10.69 0.86
CA PHE A 172 -14.84 9.81 1.93
C PHE A 172 -14.07 10.59 3.02
N ARG A 173 -14.27 10.18 4.27
CA ARG A 173 -13.52 10.65 5.44
C ARG A 173 -12.87 9.44 6.11
N VAL A 174 -11.58 9.57 6.42
CA VAL A 174 -10.87 8.61 7.26
C VAL A 174 -11.14 8.96 8.72
N ILE A 175 -11.52 7.97 9.52
CA ILE A 175 -11.75 8.10 10.96
C ILE A 175 -10.84 7.10 11.67
N SER A 176 -10.10 7.56 12.68
CA SER A 176 -9.32 6.70 13.57
C SER A 176 -10.13 6.38 14.83
N HIS A 177 -10.09 5.12 15.26
CA HIS A 177 -10.54 4.71 16.59
C HIS A 177 -9.33 4.48 17.49
#